data_AF-A0A7S0X3N3-F1
#
_entry.id   AF-A0A7S0X3N3-F1
#
_cell.length_a   1.000
_cell.length_b   1.000
_cell.length_c   1.000
_cell.angle_alpha   90.00
_cell.angle_beta   90.00
_cell.angle_gamma   90.00
#
_symmetry.space_group_name_H-M   'P 1'
#
loop_
_entity.id
_entity.type
_entity.pdbx_description
1 polymer ?
#
loop_
_entity_poly.entity_id
_entity_poly.type
_entity_poly.pdbx_seq_one_letter_code
_entity_poly.pdbx_strand_id
1 'polypeptide(L)'
;EAAHALYARALALKEREGAEGGALGETLSDLAGTFAELAGAQRARAEHGAALGMLERAHAIRVRAGGGVDDSESRDLEAKIAEAAISAGDCKSADGEHEEALQLHQRALDVCRRLFGSGSGEATAAAAAVEASAVACAGRANTPSECLVLWRR
;
A
#
# COMPACT_ATOMS: atom_id res chain seq x y z
N GLU A 1 2.69 -6.82 -18.48
CA GLU A 1 2.44 -8.28 -18.55
C GLU A 1 3.60 -9.14 -18.04
N ALA A 2 4.85 -8.93 -18.48
CA ALA A 2 5.97 -9.80 -18.11
C ALA A 2 6.17 -9.95 -16.59
N ALA A 3 6.05 -8.86 -15.82
CA ALA A 3 6.26 -8.91 -14.38
C ALA A 3 5.11 -9.59 -13.60
N HIS A 4 3.85 -9.52 -14.08
CA HIS A 4 2.74 -10.32 -13.53
C HIS A 4 2.94 -11.81 -13.82
N ALA A 5 3.43 -12.15 -15.01
CA ALA A 5 3.75 -13.53 -15.37
C ALA A 5 4.94 -14.05 -14.56
N LEU A 6 5.96 -13.22 -14.30
CA LEU A 6 7.09 -13.54 -13.42
C LEU A 6 6.62 -13.76 -11.98
N TYR A 7 5.70 -12.94 -11.46
CA TYR A 7 5.06 -13.14 -10.15
C TYR A 7 4.33 -14.48 -10.08
N ALA A 8 3.41 -14.73 -11.02
CA ALA A 8 2.62 -15.96 -11.04
C ALA A 8 3.51 -17.20 -11.16
N ARG A 9 4.61 -17.09 -11.91
CA ARG A 9 5.60 -18.16 -12.05
C ARG A 9 6.47 -18.34 -10.81
N ALA A 10 6.89 -17.26 -10.15
CA ALA A 10 7.63 -17.31 -8.89
C ALA A 10 6.78 -17.93 -7.79
N LEU A 11 5.50 -17.54 -7.70
CA LEU A 11 4.52 -18.12 -6.79
C LEU A 11 4.33 -19.62 -7.07
N ALA A 12 4.05 -19.99 -8.33
CA ALA A 12 3.80 -21.37 -8.71
C ALA A 12 5.03 -22.30 -8.53
N LEU A 13 6.24 -21.78 -8.75
CA LEU A 13 7.48 -22.53 -8.48
C LEU A 13 7.70 -22.73 -6.99
N LYS A 14 7.43 -21.71 -6.17
CA LYS A 14 7.72 -21.75 -4.74
C LYS A 14 6.64 -22.42 -3.89
N GLU A 15 5.37 -22.35 -4.30
CA GLU A 15 4.29 -23.19 -3.77
C GLU A 15 4.56 -24.68 -4.01
N ARG A 16 5.21 -25.03 -5.13
CA ARG A 16 5.67 -26.39 -5.40
C ARG A 16 6.90 -26.80 -4.58
N GLU A 17 7.80 -25.87 -4.29
CA GLU A 17 9.05 -26.15 -3.56
C GLU A 17 8.87 -26.18 -2.04
N GLY A 18 7.72 -25.78 -1.50
CA GLY A 18 7.49 -25.76 -0.04
C GLY A 18 8.43 -24.79 0.69
N ALA A 19 8.95 -23.78 -0.01
CA ALA A 19 9.93 -22.85 0.53
C ALA A 19 9.35 -22.10 1.74
N GLU A 20 10.03 -22.24 2.87
CA GLU A 20 9.75 -21.52 4.11
C GLU A 20 9.63 -20.02 3.84
N GLY A 21 8.59 -19.38 4.38
CA GLY A 21 8.04 -18.12 3.87
C GLY A 21 8.93 -16.87 3.93
N GLY A 22 10.19 -16.98 4.37
CA GLY A 22 11.16 -15.88 4.39
C GLY A 22 11.63 -15.51 2.98
N ALA A 23 12.25 -16.45 2.27
CA ALA A 23 12.76 -16.21 0.91
C ALA A 23 11.65 -15.83 -0.09
N LEU A 24 10.43 -16.30 0.16
CA LEU A 24 9.25 -15.92 -0.61
C LEU A 24 8.82 -14.48 -0.33
N GLY A 25 8.79 -14.08 0.94
CA GLY A 25 8.49 -12.69 1.32
C GLY A 25 9.46 -11.69 0.70
N GLU A 26 10.75 -12.03 0.66
CA GLU A 26 11.83 -11.22 0.07
C GLU A 26 11.65 -11.05 -1.45
N THR A 27 11.48 -12.16 -2.18
CA THR A 27 11.27 -12.13 -3.64
C THR A 27 10.01 -11.34 -4.01
N LEU A 28 8.94 -11.45 -3.22
CA LEU A 28 7.70 -10.72 -3.46
C LEU A 28 7.83 -9.23 -3.12
N SER A 29 8.60 -8.88 -2.08
CA SER A 29 8.93 -7.50 -1.71
C SER A 29 9.72 -6.80 -2.82
N ASP A 30 10.73 -7.48 -3.37
CA ASP A 30 11.57 -6.94 -4.45
C ASP A 30 10.77 -6.71 -5.72
N LEU A 31 9.99 -7.72 -6.14
CA LEU A 31 9.17 -7.59 -7.34
C LEU A 31 8.16 -6.46 -7.20
N ALA A 32 7.52 -6.33 -6.04
CA ALA A 32 6.55 -5.28 -5.82
C ALA A 32 7.19 -3.89 -5.69
N GLY A 33 8.43 -3.79 -5.17
CA GLY A 33 9.23 -2.56 -5.23
C GLY A 33 9.50 -2.14 -6.68
N THR A 34 9.91 -3.07 -7.53
CA THR A 34 10.11 -2.76 -8.97
C THR A 34 8.82 -2.33 -9.66
N PHE A 35 7.65 -2.86 -9.25
CA PHE A 35 6.36 -2.41 -9.75
C PHE A 35 5.99 -1.02 -9.25
N ALA A 36 6.23 -0.71 -7.98
CA ALA A 36 5.97 0.61 -7.43
C ALA A 36 6.81 1.68 -8.16
N GLU A 37 8.09 1.38 -8.40
CA GLU A 37 8.98 2.25 -9.19
C GLU A 37 8.52 2.39 -10.65
N LEU A 38 8.10 1.29 -11.29
CA LEU A 38 7.58 1.32 -12.67
C LEU A 38 6.27 2.11 -12.76
N ALA A 39 5.41 1.96 -11.76
CA ALA A 39 4.12 2.63 -11.68
C ALA A 39 4.26 4.13 -11.39
N GLY A 40 5.32 4.54 -10.68
CA GLY A 40 5.74 5.94 -10.52
C GLY A 40 5.87 6.70 -11.84
N ALA A 41 6.03 5.99 -12.97
CA ALA A 41 5.90 6.54 -14.31
C ALA A 41 4.44 6.76 -14.77
N GLN A 42 3.57 7.32 -13.91
CA GLN A 42 2.23 7.93 -14.15
C GLN A 42 1.16 7.21 -15.00
N ARG A 43 1.49 6.17 -15.76
CA ARG A 43 0.61 5.57 -16.78
C ARG A 43 -0.06 4.29 -16.33
N ALA A 44 0.26 3.77 -15.16
CA ALA A 44 -0.08 2.41 -14.80
C ALA A 44 -0.96 2.33 -13.54
N ARG A 45 -2.17 2.89 -13.63
CA ARG A 45 -3.21 2.79 -12.59
C ARG A 45 -3.46 1.33 -12.15
N ALA A 46 -3.49 0.42 -13.10
CA ALA A 46 -3.64 -1.01 -12.84
C ALA A 46 -2.42 -1.63 -12.13
N GLU A 47 -1.23 -1.06 -12.32
CA GLU A 47 0.00 -1.57 -11.72
C GLU A 47 0.17 -1.12 -10.28
N HIS A 48 -0.31 0.08 -9.89
CA HIS A 48 -0.31 0.49 -8.48
C HIS A 48 -1.19 -0.42 -7.61
N GLY A 49 -2.40 -0.75 -8.07
CA GLY A 49 -3.29 -1.68 -7.37
C GLY A 49 -2.72 -3.10 -7.30
N ALA A 50 -2.08 -3.55 -8.38
CA ALA A 50 -1.39 -4.84 -8.41
C ALA A 50 -0.18 -4.86 -7.45
N ALA A 51 0.63 -3.79 -7.43
CA ALA A 51 1.78 -3.64 -6.55
C ALA A 51 1.36 -3.70 -5.08
N LEU A 52 0.31 -2.97 -4.70
CA LEU A 52 -0.22 -2.97 -3.34
C LEU A 52 -0.63 -4.40 -2.91
N GLY A 53 -1.41 -5.10 -3.73
CA GLY A 53 -1.83 -6.47 -3.43
C GLY A 53 -0.66 -7.46 -3.35
N MET A 54 0.43 -7.22 -4.10
CA MET A 54 1.65 -8.04 -4.00
C MET A 54 2.39 -7.80 -2.69
N LEU A 55 2.56 -6.54 -2.28
CA LEU A 55 3.23 -6.19 -1.03
C LEU A 55 2.48 -6.72 0.19
N GLU A 56 1.15 -6.66 0.19
CA GLU A 56 0.32 -7.22 1.26
C GLU A 56 0.47 -8.74 1.39
N ARG A 57 0.54 -9.45 0.25
CA ARG A 57 0.78 -10.90 0.27
C ARG A 57 2.19 -11.22 0.73
N ALA A 58 3.19 -10.45 0.31
CA ALA A 58 4.56 -10.57 0.81
C ALA A 58 4.60 -10.42 2.34
N HIS A 59 3.87 -9.43 2.87
CA HIS A 59 3.77 -9.19 4.30
C HIS A 59 3.11 -10.35 5.03
N ALA A 60 1.96 -10.83 4.54
CA ALA A 60 1.25 -11.96 5.12
C ALA A 60 2.08 -13.27 5.10
N ILE A 61 2.97 -13.44 4.13
CA ILE A 61 3.83 -14.63 4.05
C ILE A 61 5.01 -14.50 5.00
N ARG A 62 5.63 -13.31 5.07
CA ARG A 62 6.73 -13.05 6.00
C ARG A 62 6.29 -13.14 7.47
N VAL A 63 5.10 -12.64 7.80
CA VAL A 63 4.49 -12.81 9.14
C VAL A 63 4.27 -14.29 9.45
N ARG A 64 3.80 -15.09 8.48
CA ARG A 64 3.63 -16.55 8.63
C ARG A 64 4.97 -17.30 8.75
N ALA A 65 6.03 -16.76 8.17
CA ALA A 65 7.38 -17.33 8.24
C ALA A 65 8.09 -17.06 9.58
N GLY A 66 7.45 -16.36 10.52
CA GLY A 66 8.06 -15.98 11.78
C GLY A 66 8.90 -14.71 11.72
N GLY A 67 8.81 -13.93 10.62
CA GLY A 67 9.40 -12.60 10.56
C GLY A 67 8.75 -11.71 11.62
N GLY A 68 9.57 -11.20 12.54
CA GLY A 68 9.13 -10.30 13.60
C GLY A 68 8.68 -8.96 13.03
N VAL A 69 7.72 -8.32 13.69
CA VAL A 69 7.28 -6.95 13.37
C VAL A 69 8.45 -5.95 13.49
N ASP A 70 9.49 -6.31 14.26
CA ASP A 70 10.70 -5.52 14.48
C ASP A 70 11.86 -5.81 13.51
N ASP A 71 11.69 -6.74 12.56
CA ASP A 71 12.72 -6.98 11.55
C ASP A 71 12.82 -5.78 10.60
N SER A 72 14.05 -5.39 10.23
CA SER A 72 14.27 -4.24 9.32
C SER A 72 13.50 -4.42 8.02
N GLU A 73 13.56 -5.63 7.45
CA GLU A 73 12.81 -5.99 6.24
C GLU A 73 11.30 -5.92 6.44
N SER A 74 10.82 -6.09 7.68
CA SER A 74 9.42 -5.89 7.99
C SER A 74 8.98 -4.47 7.85
N ARG A 75 9.77 -3.57 8.43
CA ARG A 75 9.52 -2.14 8.36
C ARG A 75 9.65 -1.65 6.92
N ASP A 76 10.65 -2.12 6.19
CA ASP A 76 10.85 -1.74 4.79
C ASP A 76 9.68 -2.19 3.91
N LEU A 77 9.18 -3.40 4.12
CA LEU A 77 8.01 -3.88 3.39
C LEU A 77 6.74 -3.11 3.75
N GLU A 78 6.51 -2.82 5.03
CA GLU A 78 5.38 -1.99 5.46
C GLU A 78 5.47 -0.56 4.93
N ALA A 79 6.68 0.01 4.85
CA ALA A 79 6.90 1.33 4.25
C ALA A 79 6.53 1.34 2.76
N LYS A 80 6.97 0.32 2.01
CA LYS A 80 6.58 0.14 0.60
C LYS A 80 5.07 -0.02 0.45
N ILE A 81 4.40 -0.74 1.36
CA ILE A 81 2.92 -0.87 1.36
C ILE A 81 2.27 0.50 1.51
N ALA A 82 2.76 1.34 2.44
CA ALA A 82 2.21 2.67 2.66
C ALA A 82 2.38 3.56 1.41
N GLU A 83 3.56 3.55 0.79
CA GLU A 83 3.83 4.32 -0.43
C GLU A 83 2.95 3.88 -1.61
N ALA A 84 2.86 2.56 -1.84
CA ALA A 84 1.99 1.99 -2.88
C ALA A 84 0.51 2.31 -2.62
N ALA A 85 0.07 2.30 -1.35
CA ALA A 85 -1.29 2.66 -0.98
C ALA A 85 -1.59 4.15 -1.21
N ILE A 86 -0.63 5.05 -0.96
CA ILE A 86 -0.78 6.48 -1.30
C ILE A 86 -0.95 6.65 -2.80
N SER A 87 -0.07 6.06 -3.61
CA SER A 87 -0.14 6.18 -5.07
C SER A 87 -1.42 5.56 -5.65
N ALA A 88 -1.86 4.42 -5.10
CA ALA A 88 -3.13 3.81 -5.48
C ALA A 88 -4.33 4.69 -5.08
N GLY A 89 -4.29 5.32 -3.90
CA GLY A 89 -5.27 6.29 -3.45
C GLY A 89 -5.34 7.53 -4.34
N ASP A 90 -4.20 8.07 -4.75
CA ASP A 90 -4.13 9.21 -5.67
C ASP A 90 -4.76 8.86 -7.03
N CYS A 91 -4.48 7.67 -7.55
CA CYS A 91 -5.09 7.16 -8.78
C CYS A 91 -6.62 7.03 -8.64
N LYS A 92 -7.10 6.46 -7.53
CA LYS A 92 -8.53 6.30 -7.23
C LYS A 92 -9.23 7.65 -7.06
N SER A 93 -8.58 8.61 -6.41
CA SER A 93 -9.09 9.97 -6.26
C SER A 93 -9.21 10.68 -7.61
N ALA A 94 -8.24 10.48 -8.51
CA ALA A 94 -8.29 10.98 -9.88
C ALA A 94 -9.40 10.33 -10.73
N ASP A 95 -9.77 9.08 -10.43
CA ASP A 95 -10.89 8.38 -11.07
C ASP A 95 -12.26 8.71 -10.45
N GLY A 96 -12.29 9.55 -9.42
CA GLY A 96 -13.51 9.97 -8.73
C GLY A 96 -14.01 8.97 -7.68
N GLU A 97 -13.25 7.91 -7.42
CA GLU A 97 -13.49 6.88 -6.39
C GLU A 97 -12.94 7.36 -5.04
N HIS A 98 -13.43 8.52 -4.58
CA HIS A 98 -12.86 9.22 -3.42
C HIS A 98 -12.99 8.44 -2.09
N GLU A 99 -14.03 7.61 -1.93
CA GLU A 99 -14.19 6.76 -0.73
C GLU A 99 -13.11 5.68 -0.64
N GLU A 100 -12.83 4.99 -1.75
CA GLU A 100 -11.75 4.00 -1.83
C GLU A 100 -10.38 4.67 -1.65
N ALA A 101 -10.18 5.85 -2.25
CA ALA A 101 -8.97 6.64 -2.07
C ALA A 101 -8.75 6.99 -0.58
N LEU A 102 -9.80 7.45 0.11
CA LEU A 102 -9.73 7.79 1.52
C LEU A 102 -9.31 6.60 2.38
N GLN A 103 -9.88 5.41 2.14
CA GLN A 103 -9.52 4.19 2.88
C GLN A 103 -8.04 3.80 2.65
N LEU A 104 -7.57 3.89 1.41
CA LEU A 104 -6.17 3.60 1.07
C LEU A 104 -5.20 4.58 1.75
N HIS A 105 -5.50 5.88 1.72
CA HIS A 105 -4.66 6.88 2.38
C HIS A 105 -4.68 6.75 3.90
N GLN A 106 -5.83 6.45 4.51
CA GLN A 106 -5.92 6.23 5.96
C GLN A 106 -5.07 5.05 6.41
N ARG A 107 -5.12 3.96 5.64
CA ARG A 107 -4.31 2.78 5.91
C ARG A 107 -2.82 3.07 5.76
N ALA A 108 -2.42 3.82 4.74
CA ALA A 108 -1.04 4.25 4.58
C ALA A 108 -0.58 5.12 5.77
N LEU A 109 -1.41 6.05 6.22
CA LEU A 109 -1.13 6.90 7.38
C LEU A 109 -0.91 6.10 8.65
N ASP A 110 -1.75 5.10 8.93
CA ASP A 110 -1.61 4.25 10.11
C ASP A 110 -0.30 3.45 10.09
N VAL A 111 0.11 2.97 8.92
CA VAL A 111 1.40 2.29 8.74
C VAL A 111 2.56 3.27 8.93
N CYS A 112 2.54 4.44 8.28
CA CYS A 112 3.59 5.46 8.44
C CYS A 112 3.74 5.91 9.90
N ARG A 113 2.63 6.10 10.63
CA ARG A 113 2.63 6.45 12.06
C ARG A 113 3.28 5.36 12.92
N ARG A 114 3.03 4.09 12.60
CA ARG A 114 3.61 2.96 13.32
C ARG A 114 5.10 2.80 13.05
N LEU A 115 5.54 3.03 11.81
CA LEU A 115 6.93 2.82 11.39
C LEU A 115 7.86 3.99 11.73
N PHE A 116 7.45 5.21 11.42
CA PHE A 116 8.29 6.40 11.48
C PHE A 116 7.88 7.38 12.58
N GLY A 117 6.73 7.14 13.23
CA GLY A 117 6.14 8.05 14.19
C GLY A 117 5.31 9.16 13.53
N SER A 118 4.36 9.72 14.29
CA SER A 118 3.37 10.69 13.78
C SER A 118 3.94 12.01 13.26
N GLY A 119 5.23 12.28 13.49
CA GLY A 119 5.91 13.51 13.06
C GLY A 119 6.85 13.33 11.87
N SER A 120 6.91 12.15 11.26
CA SER A 120 7.77 11.93 10.09
C SER A 120 7.23 12.63 8.84
N GLY A 121 8.13 12.93 7.88
CA GLY A 121 7.74 13.50 6.59
C GLY A 121 6.76 12.60 5.85
N GLU A 122 6.94 11.27 5.93
CA GLU A 122 6.05 10.28 5.30
C GLU A 122 4.67 10.25 5.98
N ALA A 123 4.60 10.33 7.31
CA ALA A 123 3.33 10.34 8.04
C ALA A 123 2.55 11.63 7.80
N THR A 124 3.24 12.77 7.70
CA THR A 124 2.60 14.07 7.41
C THR A 124 2.13 14.17 5.96
N ALA A 125 2.89 13.63 5.01
CA ALA A 125 2.47 13.52 3.61
C ALA A 125 1.23 12.62 3.45
N ALA A 126 1.23 11.45 4.10
CA ALA A 126 0.08 10.56 4.12
C ALA A 126 -1.16 11.22 4.76
N ALA A 127 -0.97 11.97 5.85
CA ALA A 127 -2.05 12.70 6.51
C ALA A 127 -2.64 13.79 5.61
N ALA A 128 -1.81 14.54 4.90
CA ALA A 128 -2.26 15.53 3.93
C ALA A 128 -3.06 14.89 2.78
N ALA A 129 -2.64 13.70 2.30
CA ALA A 129 -3.37 12.96 1.27
C ALA A 129 -4.74 12.46 1.77
N VAL A 130 -4.84 12.03 3.03
CA VAL A 130 -6.13 11.71 3.70
C VAL A 130 -7.03 12.93 3.75
N GLU A 131 -6.51 14.08 4.19
CA GLU A 131 -7.28 15.33 4.27
C GLU A 131 -7.78 15.76 2.89
N ALA A 132 -6.91 15.74 1.88
CA ALA A 132 -7.27 16.11 0.51
C ALA A 132 -8.39 15.22 -0.06
N SER A 133 -8.27 13.90 0.13
CA SER A 133 -9.29 12.94 -0.31
C SER A 133 -10.60 13.05 0.49
N ALA A 134 -10.53 13.36 1.79
CA ALA A 134 -11.70 13.59 2.62
C ALA A 134 -12.47 14.86 2.19
N VAL A 135 -11.76 15.94 1.88
CA VAL A 135 -12.35 17.17 1.34
C VAL A 135 -12.98 16.92 -0.03
N ALA A 136 -12.36 16.12 -0.89
CA ALA A 136 -12.93 15.75 -2.18
C ALA A 136 -14.22 14.93 -2.04
N CYS A 137 -14.27 13.97 -1.11
CA CYS A 137 -15.49 13.25 -0.72
C CYS A 137 -16.57 14.22 -0.21
N ALA A 138 -16.22 15.10 0.72
CA ALA A 138 -17.15 16.04 1.34
C ALA A 138 -17.66 17.13 0.38
N GLY A 139 -16.88 17.50 -0.65
CA GLY A 139 -17.30 18.44 -1.69
C GLY A 139 -18.34 17.87 -2.66
N ARG A 140 -18.44 16.53 -2.77
CA ARG A 140 -19.49 15.82 -3.51
C ARG A 140 -20.69 15.46 -2.65
N ALA A 141 -20.48 15.18 -1.36
CA ALA A 141 -21.56 15.01 -0.41
C ALA A 141 -22.19 16.38 -0.10
N ASN A 142 -23.43 16.61 -0.52
CA ASN A 142 -24.18 17.84 -0.24
C ASN A 142 -24.50 18.04 1.27
N THR A 143 -23.87 17.25 2.14
CA THR A 143 -24.00 17.25 3.60
C THR A 143 -22.61 17.09 4.23
N PRO A 144 -22.02 18.19 4.75
CA PRO A 144 -20.70 18.20 5.41
C PRO A 144 -20.60 17.34 6.68
N SER A 145 -21.70 16.73 7.12
CA SER A 145 -21.88 16.27 8.50
C SER A 145 -21.33 14.87 8.79
N GLU A 146 -21.21 13.98 7.80
CA GLU A 146 -20.75 12.60 8.06
C GLU A 146 -19.23 12.43 7.89
N CYS A 147 -18.61 13.12 6.93
CA CYS A 147 -17.16 13.04 6.73
C CYS A 147 -16.35 13.65 7.89
N LEU A 148 -16.86 14.70 8.54
CA LEU A 148 -16.20 15.34 9.68
C LEU A 148 -16.28 14.51 10.97
N VAL A 149 -17.31 13.66 11.13
CA VAL A 149 -17.49 12.85 12.35
C VAL A 149 -16.53 11.66 12.36
N LEU A 150 -16.12 11.15 11.20
CA LEU A 150 -15.12 10.09 11.08
C LEU A 150 -13.69 10.57 11.30
N TRP A 151 -13.39 11.86 11.11
CA TRP A 151 -12.03 12.39 11.23
C TRP A 151 -11.68 12.95 12.62
N ARG A 152 -12.69 13.25 13.46
CA ARG A 152 -12.51 13.88 14.78
C ARG A 152 -12.60 12.92 15.97
N ARG A 153 -12.53 11.62 15.75
CA ARG A 153 -12.61 10.61 16.81
C ARG A 153 -11.46 9.61 16.70
#